data_AF-A0A915J308-F1
#
_entry.id   AF-A0A915J308-F1
#
_cell.length_a   1.000
_cell.length_b   1.000
_cell.length_c   1.000
_cell.angle_alpha   90.00
_cell.angle_beta   90.00
_cell.angle_gamma   90.00
#
_symmetry.space_group_name_H-M   'P 1'
#
loop_
_entity.id
_entity.type
_entity.pdbx_description
1 polymer ?
#
loop_
_entity_poly.entity_id
_entity_poly.type
_entity_poly.pdbx_seq_one_letter_code
_entity_poly.pdbx_strand_id
1 'polypeptide(L)'
;MSKSAAKEAPLQAVIVVDNFDKRMLPLQKSMGLSNFAGFTFLDYSLEFLCNTEVKEVFILTCRESEKVQDHVKKSWPKNELPFVFQIIKCVECRSFGDMMRDIDKKSLIKSDFILLRCGLISNCDLKSAIAEHRARRNKDKNCVITLVYSQSSPNNALKNNASNVFLALQSPSNKILHHKIISSEERDKDLKLPLDVFLNNDNVETRFDLLDCNLAVCSPQIPPLFSDNFDFDSRRDLIREILTNDEILGYSAHAHILQSNIASFVDDYWSYLENSFRVLERYSHPLVPDLLPGNGYPVYNRRKWNIYVPHDNIGKIAKTAVFRRNVLVGKSCKVDENVILDNCVLGEGCVIGPNTVIKDCILWNNVQIGAHCSINFSIICDNVILGDEVSLKGRNIISSSVDVGSKVVIEAGTVLGVKNAFINDDILGSAFASKSDIFSFNLNSSSNQRFSPFWPQKPILNLLDDILLNDDMENDIVDRSRMDNGDSPIFPAASTSSRRTKLPSNDVGGDATSDNDDNLVREGDDPDTDDENEDCKFRLCTYLNFENFQ
;
A
#
# COMPACT_ATOMS: atom_id res chain seq x y z
N MET A 1 48.98 19.31 2.87
CA MET A 1 47.72 20.06 2.68
C MET A 1 46.64 19.07 2.25
N SER A 2 45.88 18.56 3.22
CA SER A 2 44.75 17.66 2.99
C SER A 2 43.63 18.41 2.28
N LYS A 3 43.23 17.94 1.09
CA LYS A 3 42.01 18.40 0.42
C LYS A 3 40.86 18.26 1.41
N SER A 4 40.25 19.38 1.81
CA SER A 4 39.00 19.37 2.55
C SER A 4 37.98 18.61 1.70
N ALA A 5 37.50 17.48 2.20
CA ALA A 5 36.34 16.81 1.62
C ALA A 5 35.22 17.85 1.52
N ALA A 6 34.82 18.20 0.29
CA ALA A 6 33.64 19.02 0.08
C ALA A 6 32.49 18.30 0.75
N LYS A 7 31.90 18.90 1.80
CA LYS A 7 30.72 18.34 2.45
C LYS A 7 29.64 18.24 1.38
N GLU A 8 29.38 17.02 0.92
CA GLU A 8 28.26 16.74 0.02
C GLU A 8 26.99 17.25 0.69
N ALA A 9 26.17 17.98 -0.07
CA ALA A 9 24.94 18.55 0.46
C ALA A 9 24.03 17.43 1.01
N PRO A 10 23.35 17.65 2.14
CA PRO A 10 22.51 16.63 2.76
C PRO A 10 21.42 16.20 1.77
N LEU A 11 21.14 14.89 1.70
CA LEU A 11 20.03 14.39 0.90
C LEU A 11 18.71 14.92 1.49
N GLN A 12 17.94 15.60 0.65
CA GLN A 12 16.63 16.16 1.02
C GLN A 12 15.51 15.23 0.53
N ALA A 13 14.35 15.28 1.15
CA ALA A 13 13.15 14.63 0.65
C ALA A 13 11.96 15.58 0.71
N VAL A 14 11.03 15.42 -0.24
CA VAL A 14 9.80 16.18 -0.34
C VAL A 14 8.65 15.19 -0.31
N ILE A 15 7.78 15.31 0.69
CA ILE A 15 6.56 14.53 0.83
C ILE A 15 5.37 15.39 0.45
N VAL A 16 4.62 14.96 -0.55
CA VAL A 16 3.34 15.58 -0.94
C VAL A 16 2.20 14.84 -0.23
N VAL A 17 1.61 15.50 0.77
CA VAL A 17 0.56 14.92 1.63
C VAL A 17 -0.79 14.90 0.94
N ASP A 18 -1.07 15.91 0.13
CA ASP A 18 -2.36 16.08 -0.51
C ASP A 18 -2.47 15.34 -1.85
N ASN A 19 -3.63 14.74 -2.06
CA ASN A 19 -3.99 14.16 -3.34
C ASN A 19 -4.99 15.07 -4.06
N PHE A 20 -4.62 15.52 -5.26
CA PHE A 20 -5.47 16.32 -6.13
C PHE A 20 -6.31 15.46 -7.09
N ASP A 21 -6.11 14.14 -7.06
CA ASP A 21 -6.86 13.23 -7.91
C ASP A 21 -8.29 13.03 -7.40
N LYS A 22 -9.24 12.97 -8.34
CA LYS A 22 -10.68 12.88 -8.07
C LYS A 22 -11.15 11.45 -7.79
N ARG A 23 -10.28 10.45 -8.02
CA ARG A 23 -10.61 9.02 -7.91
C ARG A 23 -10.89 8.54 -6.49
N MET A 24 -10.45 9.31 -5.50
CA MET A 24 -10.71 9.06 -4.08
C MET A 24 -11.83 9.96 -3.52
N LEU A 25 -12.61 10.65 -4.37
CA LEU A 25 -13.84 11.30 -3.92
C LEU A 25 -14.90 10.24 -3.57
N PRO A 26 -15.77 10.43 -2.57
CA PRO A 26 -16.02 11.64 -1.79
C PRO A 26 -15.21 11.78 -0.49
N LEU A 27 -14.00 11.24 -0.37
CA LEU A 27 -13.21 11.41 0.85
C LEU A 27 -12.96 12.91 1.15
N GLN A 28 -13.42 13.35 2.32
CA GLN A 28 -13.31 14.74 2.77
C GLN A 28 -11.92 15.10 3.32
N LYS A 29 -11.11 14.11 3.70
CA LYS A 29 -9.84 14.28 4.44
C LYS A 29 -8.63 14.44 3.52
N SER A 30 -7.58 15.11 4.00
CA SER A 30 -6.25 15.03 3.37
C SER A 30 -5.79 13.57 3.29
N MET A 31 -5.34 13.12 2.11
CA MET A 31 -4.98 11.72 1.87
C MET A 31 -3.92 11.24 2.85
N GLY A 32 -2.93 12.07 3.17
CA GLY A 32 -1.89 11.70 4.14
C GLY A 32 -2.39 11.42 5.55
N LEU A 33 -3.51 12.00 5.99
CA LEU A 33 -4.12 11.73 7.29
C LEU A 33 -5.19 10.63 7.26
N SER A 34 -5.56 10.11 6.08
CA SER A 34 -6.52 9.02 5.98
C SER A 34 -6.00 7.78 6.73
N ASN A 35 -6.90 7.10 7.44
CA ASN A 35 -6.57 5.86 8.12
C ASN A 35 -6.19 4.81 7.07
N PHE A 36 -5.15 4.03 7.32
CA PHE A 36 -4.66 2.94 6.50
C PHE A 36 -4.02 1.89 7.39
N ALA A 37 -4.65 0.71 7.47
CA ALA A 37 -4.20 -0.42 8.30
C ALA A 37 -3.77 -0.01 9.73
N GLY A 38 -4.56 0.83 10.40
CA GLY A 38 -4.36 1.21 11.80
C GLY A 38 -3.45 2.41 12.07
N PHE A 39 -2.84 2.99 11.03
CA PHE A 39 -2.01 4.21 11.08
C PHE A 39 -2.41 5.18 9.95
N THR A 40 -1.72 6.30 9.78
CA THR A 40 -1.95 7.20 8.63
C THR A 40 -0.97 6.93 7.50
N PHE A 41 -1.33 7.28 6.25
CA PHE A 41 -0.39 7.18 5.12
C PHE A 41 0.91 7.97 5.33
N LEU A 42 0.84 9.08 6.06
CA LEU A 42 2.00 9.86 6.42
C LEU A 42 2.96 9.08 7.32
N ASP A 43 2.45 8.27 8.26
CA ASP A 43 3.30 7.46 9.14
C ASP A 43 4.09 6.41 8.35
N TYR A 44 3.45 5.72 7.39
CA TYR A 44 4.14 4.80 6.48
C TYR A 44 5.21 5.50 5.64
N SER A 45 4.92 6.72 5.19
CA SER A 45 5.84 7.53 4.40
C SER A 45 7.06 7.98 5.21
N LEU A 46 6.86 8.36 6.47
CA LEU A 46 7.94 8.78 7.38
C LEU A 46 8.82 7.60 7.77
N GLU A 47 8.22 6.46 8.15
CA GLU A 47 8.97 5.25 8.47
C GLU A 47 9.77 4.74 7.27
N PHE A 48 9.19 4.82 6.06
CA PHE A 48 9.93 4.51 4.84
C PHE A 48 11.19 5.37 4.69
N LEU A 49 11.09 6.68 4.97
CA LEU A 49 12.25 7.57 4.93
C LEU A 49 13.25 7.35 6.07
N CYS A 50 12.82 6.83 7.23
CA CYS A 50 13.73 6.46 8.32
C CYS A 50 14.75 5.39 7.88
N ASN A 51 14.36 4.53 6.92
CA ASN A 51 15.24 3.53 6.33
C ASN A 51 16.19 4.08 5.24
N THR A 52 16.12 5.38 4.95
CA THR A 52 16.94 6.06 3.94
C THR A 52 17.97 7.02 4.56
N GLU A 53 18.91 7.52 3.76
CA GLU A 53 19.98 8.43 4.22
C GLU A 53 19.57 9.91 4.21
N VAL A 54 18.26 10.18 4.20
CA VAL A 54 17.71 11.54 4.17
C VAL A 54 17.99 12.24 5.50
N LYS A 55 18.37 13.51 5.44
CA LYS A 55 18.65 14.35 6.63
C LYS A 55 17.64 15.48 6.81
N GLU A 56 17.01 15.93 5.72
CA GLU A 56 16.01 17.00 5.72
C GLU A 56 14.76 16.55 4.96
N VAL A 57 13.58 16.67 5.59
CA VAL A 57 12.30 16.30 5.01
C VAL A 57 11.36 17.50 4.97
N PHE A 58 10.84 17.82 3.79
CA PHE A 58 9.85 18.85 3.56
C PHE A 58 8.48 18.22 3.35
N ILE A 59 7.57 18.43 4.30
CA ILE A 59 6.20 17.92 4.24
C ILE A 59 5.30 19.03 3.69
N LEU A 60 4.82 18.86 2.47
CA LEU A 60 3.96 19.84 1.82
C LEU A 60 2.49 19.54 2.08
N THR A 61 1.76 20.55 2.54
CA THR A 61 0.33 20.46 2.82
C THR A 61 -0.38 21.74 2.39
N CYS A 62 -1.49 21.58 1.70
CA CYS A 62 -2.46 22.58 1.31
C CYS A 62 -3.73 22.48 2.18
N ARG A 63 -4.20 21.26 2.48
CA ARG A 63 -5.42 21.03 3.28
C ARG A 63 -5.08 20.60 4.70
N GLU A 64 -5.84 21.11 5.68
CA GLU A 64 -5.75 20.68 7.09
C GLU A 64 -4.33 20.76 7.70
N SER A 65 -3.54 21.77 7.30
CA SER A 65 -2.12 21.88 7.70
C SER A 65 -1.88 21.83 9.21
N GLU A 66 -2.80 22.36 10.02
CA GLU A 66 -2.74 22.33 11.48
C GLU A 66 -2.89 20.90 12.02
N LYS A 67 -3.85 20.13 11.50
CA LYS A 67 -4.05 18.72 11.88
C LYS A 67 -2.86 17.86 11.48
N VAL A 68 -2.26 18.10 10.31
CA VAL A 68 -1.03 17.41 9.88
C VAL A 68 0.10 17.71 10.86
N GLN A 69 0.26 18.97 11.24
CA GLN A 69 1.29 19.38 12.20
C GLN A 69 1.09 18.75 13.58
N ASP A 70 -0.14 18.72 14.07
CA ASP A 70 -0.47 18.12 15.36
C ASP A 70 -0.29 16.60 15.35
N HIS A 71 -0.67 15.93 14.26
CA HIS A 71 -0.43 14.49 14.08
C HIS A 71 1.06 14.16 14.10
N VAL A 72 1.89 14.87 13.31
CA VAL A 72 3.33 14.60 13.27
C VAL A 72 3.99 14.89 14.62
N LYS A 73 3.63 15.99 15.30
CA LYS A 73 4.16 16.29 16.65
C LYS A 73 3.78 15.24 17.68
N LYS A 74 2.57 14.66 17.58
CA LYS A 74 2.07 13.65 18.51
C LYS A 74 2.70 12.29 18.25
N SER A 75 2.74 11.86 16.99
CA SER A 75 3.14 10.51 16.57
C SER A 75 4.66 10.35 16.46
N TRP A 76 5.38 11.44 16.15
CA TRP A 76 6.83 11.43 15.88
C TRP A 76 7.55 12.55 16.65
N PRO A 77 7.85 12.34 17.95
CA PRO A 77 8.61 13.32 18.72
C PRO A 77 10.01 13.52 18.11
N LYS A 78 10.47 14.77 18.07
CA LYS A 78 11.70 15.20 17.35
C LYS A 78 12.98 14.43 17.68
N ASN A 79 13.03 13.74 18.82
CA ASN A 79 14.23 13.04 19.28
C ASN A 79 14.38 11.62 18.71
N GLU A 80 13.34 11.08 18.05
CA GLU A 80 13.35 9.70 17.54
C GLU A 80 13.66 9.61 16.03
N LEU A 81 13.56 10.73 15.30
CA LEU A 81 13.76 10.74 13.85
C LEU A 81 15.23 10.94 13.45
N PRO A 82 15.74 10.22 12.44
CA PRO A 82 17.09 10.42 11.91
C PRO A 82 17.25 11.70 11.08
N PHE A 83 16.14 12.40 10.79
CA PHE A 83 16.09 13.60 9.97
C PHE A 83 15.33 14.76 10.62
N VAL A 84 15.63 15.98 10.19
CA VAL A 84 14.87 17.18 10.54
C VAL A 84 13.72 17.33 9.54
N PHE A 85 12.48 17.46 10.04
CA PHE A 85 11.34 17.73 9.19
C PHE A 85 10.87 19.19 9.32
N GLN A 86 10.40 19.75 8.19
CA GLN A 86 9.74 21.05 8.12
C GLN A 86 8.41 20.90 7.39
N ILE A 87 7.33 21.38 8.01
CA ILE A 87 6.01 21.40 7.38
C ILE A 87 5.86 22.72 6.65
N ILE A 88 5.52 22.63 5.36
CA ILE A 88 5.35 23.78 4.48
C ILE A 88 3.87 23.86 4.13
N LYS A 89 3.24 24.93 4.63
CA LYS A 89 1.90 25.31 4.20
C LYS A 89 1.98 25.94 2.82
N CYS A 90 1.30 25.33 1.87
CA CYS A 90 1.07 25.84 0.54
C CYS A 90 -0.33 26.49 0.52
N VAL A 91 -0.42 27.73 0.02
CA VAL A 91 -1.66 28.51 0.04
C VAL A 91 -2.27 28.46 -1.35
N GLU A 92 -3.58 28.16 -1.44
CA GLU A 92 -4.34 28.17 -2.70
C GLU A 92 -3.88 27.18 -3.79
N CYS A 93 -3.11 26.14 -3.45
CA CYS A 93 -2.71 25.12 -4.44
C CYS A 93 -3.88 24.24 -4.88
N ARG A 94 -4.05 24.11 -6.20
CA ARG A 94 -5.06 23.25 -6.83
C ARG A 94 -4.45 22.04 -7.52
N SER A 95 -3.15 22.09 -7.83
CA SER A 95 -2.42 21.02 -8.48
C SER A 95 -1.09 20.70 -7.80
N PHE A 96 -0.49 19.57 -8.22
CA PHE A 96 0.87 19.20 -7.79
C PHE A 96 1.90 20.21 -8.31
N GLY A 97 1.69 20.74 -9.52
CA GLY A 97 2.54 21.79 -10.10
C GLY A 97 2.60 23.05 -9.26
N ASP A 98 1.45 23.52 -8.74
CA ASP A 98 1.40 24.70 -7.85
C ASP A 98 2.29 24.51 -6.61
N MET A 99 2.27 23.31 -6.01
CA MET A 99 3.09 23.01 -4.84
C MET A 99 4.59 23.04 -5.17
N MET A 100 4.97 22.59 -6.36
CA MET A 100 6.37 22.65 -6.82
C MET A 100 6.83 24.09 -7.10
N ARG A 101 5.95 24.94 -7.66
CA ARG A 101 6.23 26.39 -7.82
C ARG A 101 6.44 27.07 -6.48
N ASP A 102 5.63 26.71 -5.47
CA ASP A 102 5.76 27.28 -4.14
C ASP A 102 7.04 26.84 -3.42
N ILE A 103 7.53 25.63 -3.69
CA ILE A 103 8.86 25.18 -3.24
C ILE A 103 9.96 26.03 -3.89
N ASP A 104 9.85 26.27 -5.20
CA ASP A 104 10.83 27.04 -5.96
C ASP A 104 10.93 28.49 -5.48
N LYS A 105 9.78 29.16 -5.29
CA LYS A 105 9.69 30.51 -4.71
C LYS A 105 10.37 30.62 -3.34
N LYS A 106 10.35 29.54 -2.55
CA LYS A 106 10.98 29.48 -1.22
C LYS A 106 12.45 29.02 -1.29
N SER A 107 12.93 28.58 -2.45
CA SER A 107 14.30 28.13 -2.72
C SER A 107 14.83 27.14 -1.68
N LEU A 108 14.00 26.16 -1.31
CA LEU A 108 14.28 25.21 -0.22
C LEU A 108 15.18 24.05 -0.65
N ILE A 109 15.08 23.65 -1.92
CA ILE A 109 15.82 22.53 -2.49
C ILE A 109 17.18 23.02 -2.97
N LYS A 110 18.25 22.43 -2.41
CA LYS A 110 19.64 22.82 -2.68
C LYS A 110 20.43 21.72 -3.40
N SER A 111 19.95 20.48 -3.31
CA SER A 111 20.61 19.30 -3.87
C SER A 111 19.58 18.32 -4.40
N ASP A 112 20.07 17.18 -4.88
CA ASP A 112 19.23 16.05 -5.27
C ASP A 112 18.31 15.68 -4.12
N PHE A 113 17.05 15.41 -4.43
CA PHE A 113 16.03 15.15 -3.44
C PHE A 113 15.14 13.98 -3.85
N ILE A 114 14.59 13.30 -2.85
CA ILE A 114 13.59 12.25 -3.07
C ILE A 114 12.22 12.93 -3.14
N LEU A 115 11.48 12.71 -4.22
CA LEU A 115 10.09 13.13 -4.34
C LEU A 115 9.17 11.95 -4.03
N LEU A 116 8.39 12.09 -2.96
CA LEU A 116 7.45 11.10 -2.46
C LEU A 116 6.04 11.67 -2.43
N ARG A 117 5.05 10.89 -2.86
CA ARG A 117 3.63 11.17 -2.62
C ARG A 117 3.10 10.29 -1.50
N CYS A 118 2.31 10.84 -0.59
CA CYS A 118 1.62 10.02 0.42
C CYS A 118 0.70 9.00 -0.26
N GLY A 119 0.74 7.75 0.23
CA GLY A 119 0.10 6.61 -0.42
C GLY A 119 1.08 5.55 -0.95
N LEU A 120 2.39 5.82 -0.92
CA LEU A 120 3.40 4.79 -1.19
C LEU A 120 3.46 3.81 -0.03
N ILE A 121 3.33 2.53 -0.34
CA ILE A 121 3.64 1.41 0.55
C ILE A 121 4.81 0.66 -0.06
N SER A 122 5.97 0.74 0.57
CA SER A 122 7.19 0.14 0.04
C SER A 122 8.19 -0.26 1.11
N ASN A 123 8.82 -1.43 0.94
CA ASN A 123 9.97 -1.86 1.73
C ASN A 123 11.29 -1.77 0.94
N CYS A 124 11.32 -1.00 -0.15
CA CYS A 124 12.48 -0.94 -1.02
C CYS A 124 13.67 -0.17 -0.43
N ASP A 125 14.89 -0.64 -0.74
CA ASP A 125 16.10 0.13 -0.51
C ASP A 125 16.33 1.11 -1.68
N LEU A 126 16.32 2.40 -1.36
CA LEU A 126 16.55 3.50 -2.32
C LEU A 126 18.04 3.79 -2.56
N LYS A 127 18.96 3.20 -1.80
CA LYS A 127 20.40 3.50 -1.90
C LYS A 127 20.94 3.24 -3.30
N SER A 128 20.53 2.14 -3.93
CA SER A 128 20.90 1.82 -5.32
C SER A 128 20.39 2.88 -6.30
N ALA A 129 19.11 3.25 -6.20
CA ALA A 129 18.49 4.24 -7.07
C ALA A 129 19.14 5.63 -6.94
N ILE A 130 19.48 6.04 -5.72
CA ILE A 130 20.17 7.31 -5.44
C ILE A 130 21.60 7.28 -6.00
N ALA A 131 22.34 6.20 -5.76
CA ALA A 131 23.70 6.04 -6.27
C ALA A 131 23.73 6.03 -7.80
N GLU A 132 22.80 5.33 -8.45
CA GLU A 132 22.63 5.34 -9.90
C GLU A 132 22.31 6.74 -10.42
N HIS A 133 21.37 7.45 -9.78
CA HIS A 133 21.01 8.81 -10.18
C HIS A 133 22.21 9.75 -10.08
N ARG A 134 22.94 9.75 -8.95
CA ARG A 134 24.14 10.57 -8.78
C ARG A 134 25.24 10.20 -9.78
N ALA A 135 25.44 8.92 -10.06
CA ALA A 135 26.43 8.46 -11.03
C ALA A 135 26.07 8.92 -12.46
N ARG A 136 24.80 8.86 -12.85
CA ARG A 136 24.30 9.40 -14.12
C ARG A 136 24.48 10.91 -14.18
N ARG A 137 24.10 11.62 -13.13
CA ARG A 137 24.19 13.08 -13.04
C ARG A 137 25.63 13.61 -13.10
N ASN A 138 26.57 12.88 -12.51
CA ASN A 138 27.99 13.23 -12.58
C ASN A 138 28.55 13.11 -14.00
N LYS A 139 27.97 12.24 -14.83
CA LYS A 139 28.33 12.11 -16.26
C LYS A 139 27.56 13.12 -17.12
N ASP A 140 26.26 13.25 -16.87
CA ASP A 140 25.34 14.13 -17.60
C ASP A 140 24.52 14.97 -16.61
N LYS A 141 24.81 16.28 -16.56
CA LYS A 141 24.10 17.22 -15.68
C LYS A 141 22.64 17.41 -16.09
N ASN A 142 22.25 16.98 -17.28
CA ASN A 142 20.88 17.06 -17.78
C ASN A 142 20.03 15.85 -17.37
N CYS A 143 20.56 14.92 -16.56
CA CYS A 143 19.76 13.89 -15.91
C CYS A 143 18.91 14.52 -14.80
N VAL A 144 17.64 14.78 -15.10
CA VAL A 144 16.77 15.57 -14.21
C VAL A 144 15.98 14.68 -13.25
N ILE A 145 15.57 13.49 -13.69
CA ILE A 145 14.71 12.62 -12.89
C ILE A 145 15.01 11.13 -13.10
N THR A 146 14.98 10.37 -12.01
CA THR A 146 14.99 8.91 -12.03
C THR A 146 13.72 8.39 -11.35
N LEU A 147 12.83 7.80 -12.14
CA LEU A 147 11.54 7.26 -11.69
C LEU A 147 11.72 5.82 -11.21
N VAL A 148 11.13 5.49 -10.07
CA VAL A 148 11.20 4.15 -9.48
C VAL A 148 9.94 3.37 -9.83
N TYR A 149 10.13 2.20 -10.44
CA TYR A 149 9.07 1.26 -10.80
C TYR A 149 9.29 -0.07 -10.10
N SER A 150 8.20 -0.78 -9.78
CA SER A 150 8.26 -2.15 -9.29
C SER A 150 7.87 -3.12 -10.40
N GLN A 151 8.61 -4.22 -10.49
CA GLN A 151 8.29 -5.29 -11.42
C GLN A 151 7.10 -6.08 -10.90
N SER A 152 6.08 -6.24 -11.74
CA SER A 152 4.81 -6.85 -11.40
C SER A 152 4.15 -7.49 -12.62
N SER A 153 3.63 -8.70 -12.44
CA SER A 153 2.80 -9.35 -13.46
C SER A 153 1.72 -8.40 -14.02
N PRO A 154 1.48 -8.39 -15.35
CA PRO A 154 0.41 -7.61 -15.96
C PRO A 154 -0.98 -7.85 -15.33
N ASN A 155 -1.21 -9.05 -14.78
CA ASN A 155 -2.49 -9.44 -14.18
C ASN A 155 -2.60 -9.15 -12.68
N ASN A 156 -1.60 -8.51 -12.07
CA ASN A 156 -1.61 -8.18 -10.64
C ASN A 156 -2.90 -7.43 -10.25
N ALA A 157 -3.45 -7.75 -9.09
CA ALA A 157 -4.63 -7.08 -8.53
C ALA A 157 -4.39 -5.58 -8.31
N LEU A 158 -3.15 -5.16 -8.03
CA LEU A 158 -2.81 -3.76 -7.82
C LEU A 158 -2.77 -2.90 -9.10
N LYS A 159 -2.77 -3.53 -10.27
CA LYS A 159 -2.75 -2.82 -11.55
C LYS A 159 -4.12 -2.23 -11.86
N ASN A 160 -4.18 -0.90 -11.88
CA ASN A 160 -5.38 -0.12 -12.18
C ASN A 160 -5.13 0.93 -13.27
N ASN A 161 -6.14 1.76 -13.53
CA ASN A 161 -6.15 2.68 -14.66
C ASN A 161 -5.10 3.78 -14.60
N ALA A 162 -4.49 4.06 -13.44
CA ALA A 162 -3.44 5.07 -13.35
C ALA A 162 -2.05 4.50 -13.06
N SER A 163 -1.94 3.28 -12.54
CA SER A 163 -0.66 2.59 -12.35
C SER A 163 -0.28 1.68 -13.53
N ASN A 164 -1.19 1.43 -14.47
CA ASN A 164 -0.91 0.72 -15.73
C ASN A 164 -0.11 1.61 -16.69
N VAL A 165 1.20 1.57 -16.55
CA VAL A 165 2.14 2.29 -17.40
C VAL A 165 2.78 1.36 -18.42
N PHE A 166 2.80 1.81 -19.67
CA PHE A 166 3.62 1.26 -20.73
C PHE A 166 4.86 2.14 -20.90
N LEU A 167 6.04 1.51 -20.86
CA LEU A 167 7.32 2.18 -21.05
C LEU A 167 8.07 1.60 -22.24
N ALA A 168 8.73 2.46 -23.01
CA ALA A 168 9.83 2.09 -23.88
C ALA A 168 11.12 2.63 -23.27
N LEU A 169 12.09 1.75 -23.01
CA LEU A 169 13.36 2.04 -22.35
C LEU A 169 14.52 1.80 -23.30
N GLN A 170 15.56 2.61 -23.19
CA GLN A 170 16.83 2.35 -23.86
C GLN A 170 17.68 1.39 -23.02
N SER A 171 18.09 0.27 -23.60
CA SER A 171 19.00 -0.68 -22.93
C SER A 171 20.46 -0.36 -23.31
N PRO A 172 21.42 -0.30 -22.36
CA PRO A 172 21.33 -0.62 -20.94
C PRO A 172 21.15 0.60 -20.00
N SER A 173 20.94 1.81 -20.54
CA SER A 173 20.93 3.06 -19.76
C SER A 173 19.66 3.26 -18.92
N ASN A 174 18.60 2.50 -19.22
CA ASN A 174 17.23 2.69 -18.74
C ASN A 174 16.72 4.13 -18.94
N LYS A 175 17.18 4.83 -20.00
CA LYS A 175 16.59 6.12 -20.40
C LYS A 175 15.16 5.85 -20.86
N ILE A 176 14.20 6.61 -20.36
CA ILE A 176 12.81 6.52 -20.78
C ILE A 176 12.70 7.23 -22.12
N LEU A 177 12.20 6.51 -23.13
CA LEU A 177 11.99 7.02 -24.49
C LEU A 177 10.51 7.29 -24.75
N HIS A 178 9.64 6.44 -24.19
CA HIS A 178 8.19 6.62 -24.28
C HIS A 178 7.54 6.27 -22.95
N HIS A 179 6.58 7.08 -22.52
CA HIS A 179 5.81 6.88 -21.30
C HIS A 179 4.33 7.13 -21.59
N LYS A 180 3.52 6.07 -21.53
CA LYS A 180 2.06 6.17 -21.70
C LYS A 180 1.33 5.41 -20.60
N ILE A 181 0.32 6.03 -20.02
CA ILE A 181 -0.61 5.37 -19.11
C ILE A 181 -1.75 4.78 -19.95
N ILE A 182 -2.02 3.50 -19.78
CA ILE A 182 -3.07 2.79 -20.50
C ILE A 182 -4.32 2.75 -19.63
N SER A 183 -5.38 3.43 -20.07
CA SER A 183 -6.69 3.37 -19.43
C SER A 183 -7.38 2.03 -19.71
N SER A 184 -8.36 1.62 -18.89
CA SER A 184 -9.12 0.38 -19.13
C SER A 184 -9.80 0.34 -20.50
N GLU A 185 -10.23 1.49 -21.03
CA GLU A 185 -10.89 1.60 -22.35
C GLU A 185 -9.92 1.47 -23.54
N GLU A 186 -8.62 1.60 -23.27
CA GLU A 186 -7.54 1.45 -24.26
C GLU A 186 -6.81 0.12 -24.13
N ARG A 187 -7.15 -0.74 -23.15
CA ARG A 187 -6.47 -2.04 -22.97
C ARG A 187 -6.63 -2.97 -24.18
N ASP A 188 -7.78 -2.92 -24.83
CA ASP A 188 -8.10 -3.79 -25.98
C ASP A 188 -7.83 -3.10 -27.33
N LYS A 189 -7.17 -1.94 -27.34
CA LYS A 189 -6.85 -1.18 -28.55
C LYS A 189 -5.37 -1.28 -28.90
N ASP A 190 -5.08 -1.14 -30.19
CA ASP A 190 -3.70 -1.09 -30.68
C ASP A 190 -2.94 0.09 -30.07
N LEU A 191 -1.78 -0.20 -29.47
CA LEU A 191 -0.88 0.79 -28.93
C LEU A 191 -0.10 1.47 -30.05
N LYS A 192 -0.25 2.79 -30.18
CA LYS A 192 0.50 3.60 -31.15
C LYS A 192 1.80 4.08 -30.53
N LEU A 193 2.93 3.68 -31.09
CA LEU A 193 4.27 4.13 -30.69
C LEU A 193 4.88 5.04 -31.77
N PRO A 194 5.51 6.17 -31.40
CA PRO A 194 6.24 6.99 -32.34
C PRO A 194 7.42 6.23 -32.96
N LEU A 195 7.59 6.35 -34.28
CA LEU A 195 8.70 5.69 -35.00
C LEU A 195 10.07 6.24 -34.60
N ASP A 196 10.13 7.51 -34.20
CA ASP A 196 11.37 8.21 -33.80
C ASP A 196 12.08 7.52 -32.62
N VAL A 197 11.31 6.84 -31.75
CA VAL A 197 11.84 6.05 -30.64
C VAL A 197 12.79 4.96 -31.14
N PHE A 198 12.48 4.33 -32.27
CA PHE A 198 13.27 3.23 -32.85
C PHE A 198 14.32 3.73 -33.84
N LEU A 199 14.09 4.86 -34.51
CA LEU A 199 15.05 5.41 -35.46
C LEU A 199 16.28 6.01 -34.76
N ASN A 200 16.10 6.59 -33.57
CA ASN A 200 17.16 7.28 -32.83
C ASN A 200 17.90 6.38 -31.82
N ASN A 201 17.47 5.12 -31.64
CA ASN A 201 18.01 4.24 -30.60
C ASN A 201 18.20 2.81 -31.10
N ASP A 202 19.40 2.26 -30.91
CA ASP A 202 19.74 0.90 -31.38
C ASP A 202 19.02 -0.21 -30.60
N ASN A 203 18.88 -0.04 -29.28
CA ASN A 203 18.32 -1.06 -28.38
C ASN A 203 17.16 -0.48 -27.56
N VAL A 204 15.94 -0.84 -27.93
CA VAL A 204 14.70 -0.42 -27.26
C VAL A 204 14.02 -1.63 -26.62
N GLU A 205 13.80 -1.58 -25.30
CA GLU A 205 13.06 -2.56 -24.53
C GLU A 205 11.67 -2.00 -24.17
N THR A 206 10.60 -2.69 -24.56
CA THR A 206 9.23 -2.31 -24.23
C THR A 206 8.73 -3.10 -23.03
N ARG A 207 8.15 -2.40 -22.04
CA ARG A 207 7.73 -2.99 -20.75
C ARG A 207 6.29 -2.60 -20.42
N PHE A 208 5.49 -3.62 -20.10
CA PHE A 208 4.14 -3.48 -19.54
C PHE A 208 3.96 -4.23 -18.22
N ASP A 209 5.02 -4.87 -17.72
CA ASP A 209 5.10 -5.59 -16.45
C ASP A 209 5.59 -4.68 -15.30
N LEU A 210 5.49 -3.36 -15.45
CA LEU A 210 5.91 -2.40 -14.43
C LEU A 210 4.70 -1.77 -13.73
N LEU A 211 4.88 -1.41 -12.46
CA LEU A 211 3.93 -0.67 -11.64
C LEU A 211 4.57 0.65 -11.20
N ASP A 212 3.85 1.75 -11.40
CA ASP A 212 4.30 3.08 -11.01
C ASP A 212 4.12 3.28 -9.50
N CYS A 213 5.23 3.53 -8.80
CA CYS A 213 5.25 3.70 -7.35
C CYS A 213 5.01 5.17 -6.92
N ASN A 214 4.94 6.13 -7.86
CA ASN A 214 4.95 7.57 -7.55
C ASN A 214 6.13 8.00 -6.64
N LEU A 215 7.27 7.33 -6.81
CA LEU A 215 8.53 7.61 -6.12
C LEU A 215 9.58 8.00 -7.17
N ALA A 216 10.30 9.09 -6.92
CA ALA A 216 11.34 9.56 -7.83
C ALA A 216 12.52 10.16 -7.08
N VAL A 217 13.72 10.03 -7.66
CA VAL A 217 14.89 10.81 -7.28
C VAL A 217 15.03 11.94 -8.29
N CYS A 218 15.02 13.17 -7.79
CA CYS A 218 14.90 14.39 -8.59
C CYS A 218 16.09 15.31 -8.43
N SER A 219 16.43 16.00 -9.51
CA SER A 219 17.35 17.12 -9.55
C SER A 219 16.69 18.40 -8.99
N PRO A 220 17.47 19.31 -8.35
CA PRO A 220 17.02 20.67 -8.01
C PRO A 220 16.53 21.51 -9.20
N GLN A 221 16.70 21.04 -10.45
CA GLN A 221 16.13 21.68 -11.64
C GLN A 221 14.61 21.45 -11.79
N ILE A 222 14.04 20.45 -11.11
CA ILE A 222 12.61 20.13 -11.25
C ILE A 222 11.69 21.29 -10.81
N PRO A 223 11.83 21.89 -9.61
CA PRO A 223 10.95 22.99 -9.20
C PRO A 223 10.98 24.20 -10.16
N PRO A 224 12.16 24.70 -10.62
CA PRO A 224 12.21 25.74 -11.65
C PRO A 224 11.49 25.38 -12.96
N LEU A 225 11.57 24.11 -13.42
CA LEU A 225 10.87 23.69 -14.63
C LEU A 225 9.35 23.80 -14.51
N PHE A 226 8.81 23.60 -13.30
CA PHE A 226 7.41 23.90 -13.05
C PHE A 226 7.18 25.41 -13.11
N SER A 227 7.99 26.22 -12.43
CA SER A 227 7.87 27.69 -12.44
C SER A 227 7.88 28.29 -13.85
N ASP A 228 8.77 27.83 -14.72
CA ASP A 228 8.90 28.32 -16.10
C ASP A 228 7.70 27.90 -16.98
N ASN A 229 7.14 26.72 -16.74
CA ASN A 229 6.02 26.17 -17.53
C ASN A 229 4.71 26.17 -16.74
N PHE A 230 3.93 27.24 -16.85
CA PHE A 230 2.69 27.45 -16.07
C PHE A 230 1.61 26.38 -16.26
N ASP A 231 1.62 25.66 -17.37
CA ASP A 231 0.61 24.67 -17.72
C ASP A 231 0.84 23.29 -17.08
N PHE A 232 1.96 23.09 -16.37
CA PHE A 232 2.24 21.82 -15.72
C PHE A 232 1.46 21.66 -14.42
N ASP A 233 0.46 20.78 -14.44
CA ASP A 233 -0.35 20.43 -13.27
C ASP A 233 0.12 19.16 -12.55
N SER A 234 0.67 18.18 -13.29
CA SER A 234 1.00 16.87 -12.76
C SER A 234 2.41 16.40 -13.12
N ARG A 235 2.92 15.41 -12.39
CA ARG A 235 4.19 14.71 -12.74
C ARG A 235 4.17 14.15 -14.16
N ARG A 236 3.00 13.82 -14.70
CA ARG A 236 2.86 13.25 -16.05
C ARG A 236 3.15 14.30 -17.12
N ASP A 237 2.75 15.54 -16.90
CA ASP A 237 2.94 16.63 -17.86
C ASP A 237 4.43 16.97 -17.96
N LEU A 238 5.11 16.98 -16.81
CA LEU A 238 6.58 17.07 -16.77
C LEU A 238 7.25 15.94 -17.57
N ILE A 239 6.86 14.68 -17.35
CA ILE A 239 7.48 13.54 -18.08
C ILE A 239 7.21 13.66 -19.59
N ARG A 240 5.98 14.02 -19.98
CA ARG A 240 5.63 14.23 -21.39
C ARG A 240 6.48 15.32 -22.02
N GLU A 241 6.68 16.43 -21.33
CA GLU A 241 7.51 17.52 -21.82
C GLU A 241 8.96 17.08 -22.02
N ILE A 242 9.55 16.45 -21.01
CA ILE A 242 10.95 15.97 -21.06
C ILE A 242 11.15 15.03 -22.26
N LEU A 243 10.17 14.17 -22.55
CA LEU A 243 10.26 13.22 -23.66
C LEU A 243 9.98 13.84 -25.03
N THR A 244 9.08 14.83 -25.11
CA THR A 244 8.70 15.45 -26.39
C THR A 244 9.75 16.46 -26.85
N ASN A 245 10.35 17.19 -25.90
CA ASN A 245 11.30 18.27 -26.17
C ASN A 245 12.76 17.87 -25.85
N ASP A 246 13.11 16.58 -25.99
CA ASP A 246 14.47 16.05 -25.76
C ASP A 246 15.51 16.80 -26.63
N GLU A 247 15.16 17.18 -27.86
CA GLU A 247 16.05 17.90 -28.77
C GLU A 247 16.35 19.36 -28.34
N ILE A 248 15.42 20.00 -27.62
CA ILE A 248 15.52 21.42 -27.26
C ILE A 248 16.05 21.60 -25.84
N LEU A 249 15.48 20.85 -24.89
CA LEU A 249 15.83 20.96 -23.48
C LEU A 249 17.04 20.09 -23.11
N GLY A 250 17.26 18.99 -23.85
CA GLY A 250 18.35 18.04 -23.60
C GLY A 250 18.21 17.28 -22.28
N TYR A 251 17.05 17.34 -21.61
CA TYR A 251 16.81 16.72 -20.32
C TYR A 251 16.50 15.23 -20.46
N SER A 252 17.11 14.41 -19.61
CA SER A 252 16.91 12.97 -19.61
C SER A 252 16.15 12.49 -18.36
N ALA A 253 15.18 11.61 -18.60
CA ALA A 253 14.46 10.86 -17.57
C ALA A 253 14.88 9.39 -17.62
N HIS A 254 15.18 8.79 -16.46
CA HIS A 254 15.59 7.38 -16.37
C HIS A 254 14.63 6.58 -15.49
N ALA A 255 14.57 5.27 -15.72
CA ALA A 255 13.83 4.33 -14.88
C ALA A 255 14.80 3.51 -14.00
N HIS A 256 14.41 3.30 -12.75
CA HIS A 256 15.02 2.32 -11.85
C HIS A 256 13.97 1.26 -11.52
N ILE A 257 14.28 0.00 -11.85
CA ILE A 257 13.32 -1.12 -11.75
C ILE A 257 13.67 -1.97 -10.52
N LEU A 258 12.72 -2.07 -9.59
CA LEU A 258 12.81 -2.91 -8.41
C LEU A 258 12.35 -4.33 -8.75
N GLN A 259 13.21 -5.33 -8.55
CA GLN A 259 12.90 -6.73 -8.87
C GLN A 259 12.30 -7.51 -7.68
N SER A 260 12.81 -7.31 -6.46
CA SER A 260 12.45 -8.13 -5.29
C SER A 260 11.52 -7.44 -4.30
N ASN A 261 11.44 -6.11 -4.33
CA ASN A 261 10.78 -5.32 -3.29
C ASN A 261 9.38 -4.91 -3.75
N ILE A 262 8.43 -4.98 -2.82
CA ILE A 262 7.05 -4.57 -3.08
C ILE A 262 7.00 -3.07 -2.88
N ALA A 263 6.75 -2.36 -3.97
CA ALA A 263 6.47 -0.94 -3.94
C ALA A 263 5.19 -0.72 -4.74
N SER A 264 4.17 -0.21 -4.07
CA SER A 264 2.86 0.04 -4.65
C SER A 264 2.33 1.38 -4.14
N PHE A 265 1.47 1.99 -4.93
CA PHE A 265 0.88 3.27 -4.61
C PHE A 265 -0.64 3.14 -4.50
N VAL A 266 -1.21 3.85 -3.52
CA VAL A 266 -2.66 3.91 -3.31
C VAL A 266 -3.23 5.15 -4.01
N ASP A 267 -4.01 4.91 -5.05
CA ASP A 267 -4.60 5.93 -5.92
C ASP A 267 -6.11 5.78 -6.10
N ASP A 268 -6.65 4.56 -6.02
CA ASP A 268 -8.08 4.24 -6.07
C ASP A 268 -8.55 3.44 -4.84
N TYR A 269 -9.85 3.35 -4.60
CA TYR A 269 -10.42 2.54 -3.51
C TYR A 269 -10.06 1.06 -3.57
N TRP A 270 -9.97 0.50 -4.79
CA TRP A 270 -9.49 -0.87 -4.96
C TRP A 270 -8.03 -1.03 -4.52
N SER A 271 -7.15 -0.13 -4.96
CA SER A 271 -5.75 -0.14 -4.54
C SER A 271 -5.63 0.06 -3.03
N TYR A 272 -6.51 0.87 -2.43
CA TYR A 272 -6.57 1.11 -1.00
C TYR A 272 -6.93 -0.18 -0.25
N LEU A 273 -7.96 -0.90 -0.72
CA LEU A 273 -8.40 -2.17 -0.15
C LEU A 273 -7.32 -3.25 -0.24
N GLU A 274 -6.82 -3.49 -1.45
CA GLU A 274 -5.80 -4.51 -1.73
C GLU A 274 -4.49 -4.22 -0.99
N ASN A 275 -4.01 -2.97 -1.00
CA ASN A 275 -2.80 -2.63 -0.26
C ASN A 275 -3.00 -2.76 1.24
N SER A 276 -4.17 -2.40 1.79
CA SER A 276 -4.45 -2.58 3.22
C SER A 276 -4.33 -4.04 3.62
N PHE A 277 -4.93 -4.96 2.85
CA PHE A 277 -4.85 -6.39 3.14
C PHE A 277 -3.44 -6.94 2.95
N ARG A 278 -2.71 -6.50 1.92
CA ARG A 278 -1.30 -6.89 1.73
C ARG A 278 -0.40 -6.45 2.88
N VAL A 279 -0.66 -5.29 3.47
CA VAL A 279 0.03 -4.85 4.69
C VAL A 279 -0.29 -5.78 5.87
N LEU A 280 -1.55 -6.19 6.06
CA LEU A 280 -1.92 -7.16 7.09
C LEU A 280 -1.26 -8.52 6.87
N GLU A 281 -1.12 -8.94 5.62
CA GLU A 281 -0.44 -10.17 5.19
C GLU A 281 1.09 -10.08 5.25
N ARG A 282 1.64 -8.91 5.61
CA ARG A 282 3.08 -8.62 5.77
C ARG A 282 3.88 -8.61 4.47
N TYR A 283 3.24 -8.40 3.32
CA TYR A 283 3.98 -8.18 2.07
C TYR A 283 4.90 -6.95 2.14
N SER A 284 4.54 -5.95 2.95
CA SER A 284 5.32 -4.72 3.15
C SER A 284 6.35 -4.78 4.28
N HIS A 285 6.70 -5.97 4.82
CA HIS A 285 7.64 -6.09 5.93
C HIS A 285 8.96 -5.34 5.65
N PRO A 286 9.47 -4.50 6.58
CA PRO A 286 9.06 -4.33 7.98
C PRO A 286 7.95 -3.29 8.25
N LEU A 287 7.40 -2.63 7.21
CA LEU A 287 6.30 -1.66 7.35
C LEU A 287 4.97 -2.37 7.60
N VAL A 288 4.78 -2.88 8.81
CA VAL A 288 3.59 -3.64 9.23
C VAL A 288 3.06 -3.10 10.56
N PRO A 289 1.75 -3.26 10.85
CA PRO A 289 1.13 -2.59 12.00
C PRO A 289 1.71 -2.98 13.37
N ASP A 290 2.30 -4.17 13.49
CA ASP A 290 2.93 -4.67 14.72
C ASP A 290 4.34 -4.11 14.95
N LEU A 291 5.01 -3.63 13.91
CA LEU A 291 6.37 -3.08 14.02
C LEU A 291 6.40 -1.55 13.93
N LEU A 292 5.38 -0.95 13.31
CA LEU A 292 5.29 0.50 13.20
C LEU A 292 5.22 1.16 14.57
N PRO A 293 6.15 2.09 14.88
CA PRO A 293 6.15 2.78 16.15
C PRO A 293 4.97 3.75 16.18
N GLY A 294 4.04 3.55 17.12
CA GLY A 294 3.10 4.60 17.51
C GLY A 294 3.61 5.21 18.80
N ASN A 295 4.25 6.38 18.73
CA ASN A 295 4.91 7.02 19.87
C ASN A 295 6.05 6.19 20.48
N GLY A 296 6.88 5.55 19.65
CA GLY A 296 8.07 4.82 20.10
C GLY A 296 7.82 3.38 20.60
N TYR A 297 6.58 2.88 20.56
CA TYR A 297 6.24 1.48 20.90
C TYR A 297 5.26 0.85 19.90
N PRO A 298 5.33 -0.48 19.71
CA PRO A 298 4.39 -1.19 18.84
C PRO A 298 2.97 -1.09 19.42
N VAL A 299 2.05 -0.60 18.60
CA VAL A 299 0.65 -0.37 19.02
C VAL A 299 -0.15 -1.68 19.04
N TYR A 300 0.16 -2.59 18.14
CA TYR A 300 -0.62 -3.79 17.88
C TYR A 300 0.18 -5.05 18.19
N ASN A 301 -0.47 -6.02 18.85
CA ASN A 301 0.04 -7.39 18.93
C ASN A 301 -0.53 -8.21 17.78
N ARG A 302 0.36 -8.91 17.09
CA ARG A 302 -0.03 -9.92 16.11
C ARG A 302 -0.32 -11.25 16.78
N ARG A 303 -1.48 -11.82 16.45
CA ARG A 303 -1.87 -13.20 16.78
C ARG A 303 -1.82 -14.08 15.52
N LYS A 304 -2.12 -15.37 15.66
CA LYS A 304 -2.25 -16.30 14.53
C LYS A 304 -3.26 -15.74 13.49
N TRP A 305 -3.11 -16.17 12.24
CA TRP A 305 -3.97 -15.75 11.13
C TRP A 305 -3.94 -14.24 10.81
N ASN A 306 -2.84 -13.56 11.14
CA ASN A 306 -2.65 -12.12 10.90
C ASN A 306 -3.75 -11.27 11.57
N ILE A 307 -4.10 -11.61 12.80
CA ILE A 307 -5.04 -10.83 13.61
C ILE A 307 -4.23 -9.82 14.44
N TYR A 308 -4.50 -8.53 14.28
CA TYR A 308 -3.84 -7.42 14.95
C TYR A 308 -4.77 -6.80 15.98
N VAL A 309 -4.39 -6.87 17.26
CA VAL A 309 -5.18 -6.32 18.38
C VAL A 309 -4.30 -5.41 19.24
N PRO A 310 -4.75 -4.20 19.57
CA PRO A 310 -3.97 -3.26 20.36
C PRO A 310 -3.89 -3.72 21.81
N HIS A 311 -2.83 -3.29 22.49
CA HIS A 311 -2.59 -3.64 23.89
C HIS A 311 -3.75 -3.20 24.82
N ASP A 312 -4.40 -2.07 24.52
CA ASP A 312 -5.39 -1.44 25.39
C ASP A 312 -6.84 -1.96 25.23
N ASN A 313 -7.10 -2.89 24.30
CA ASN A 313 -8.47 -3.40 24.03
C ASN A 313 -8.88 -4.61 24.87
N ILE A 314 -8.16 -4.90 25.97
CA ILE A 314 -8.45 -6.02 26.84
C ILE A 314 -9.75 -5.71 27.62
N GLY A 315 -10.89 -6.26 27.18
CA GLY A 315 -12.18 -6.20 27.89
C GLY A 315 -13.38 -5.69 27.09
N LYS A 316 -13.19 -5.17 25.87
CA LYS A 316 -14.27 -4.65 25.01
C LYS A 316 -14.69 -5.58 23.85
N ILE A 317 -14.10 -6.77 23.80
CA ILE A 317 -14.36 -7.79 22.78
C ILE A 317 -15.11 -8.95 23.45
N ALA A 318 -16.30 -9.27 22.96
CA ALA A 318 -17.09 -10.39 23.44
C ALA A 318 -16.37 -11.73 23.22
N LYS A 319 -16.53 -12.69 24.15
CA LYS A 319 -15.89 -14.01 24.07
C LYS A 319 -16.39 -14.86 22.90
N THR A 320 -17.61 -14.60 22.43
CA THR A 320 -18.24 -15.31 21.32
C THR A 320 -17.92 -14.70 19.95
N ALA A 321 -17.22 -13.56 19.90
CA ALA A 321 -16.81 -12.95 18.64
C ALA A 321 -15.74 -13.81 17.95
N VAL A 322 -15.94 -14.06 16.65
CA VAL A 322 -15.09 -14.92 15.83
C VAL A 322 -14.26 -14.05 14.89
N PHE A 323 -12.94 -14.08 15.10
CA PHE A 323 -11.95 -13.45 14.23
C PHE A 323 -11.37 -14.54 13.32
N ARG A 324 -11.52 -14.38 11.99
CA ARG A 324 -10.97 -15.30 11.00
C ARG A 324 -9.55 -14.90 10.62
N ARG A 325 -9.32 -14.45 9.39
CA ARG A 325 -7.99 -14.09 8.88
C ARG A 325 -7.88 -12.59 8.62
N ASN A 326 -6.66 -12.05 8.68
CA ASN A 326 -6.32 -10.69 8.28
C ASN A 326 -7.27 -9.63 8.89
N VAL A 327 -7.43 -9.66 10.22
CA VAL A 327 -8.30 -8.71 10.94
C VAL A 327 -7.46 -7.74 11.73
N LEU A 328 -7.67 -6.43 11.56
CA LEU A 328 -7.11 -5.40 12.40
C LEU A 328 -8.21 -4.72 13.21
N VAL A 329 -8.03 -4.63 14.52
CA VAL A 329 -8.99 -3.96 15.42
C VAL A 329 -8.36 -2.68 15.97
N GLY A 330 -8.90 -1.51 15.64
CA GLY A 330 -8.40 -0.23 16.16
C GLY A 330 -8.56 -0.07 17.67
N LYS A 331 -7.93 0.98 18.23
CA LYS A 331 -8.02 1.29 19.68
C LYS A 331 -9.47 1.58 20.08
N SER A 332 -9.81 1.30 21.34
CA SER A 332 -11.11 1.63 21.92
C SER A 332 -12.35 1.00 21.24
N CYS A 333 -12.17 0.02 20.35
CA CYS A 333 -13.28 -0.66 19.69
C CYS A 333 -14.08 -1.54 20.64
N LYS A 334 -15.40 -1.63 20.41
CA LYS A 334 -16.32 -2.55 21.07
C LYS A 334 -16.87 -3.54 20.05
N VAL A 335 -16.68 -4.84 20.30
CA VAL A 335 -17.18 -5.91 19.45
C VAL A 335 -18.11 -6.78 20.30
N ASP A 336 -19.40 -6.78 19.97
CA ASP A 336 -20.42 -7.53 20.70
C ASP A 336 -20.48 -9.02 20.31
N GLU A 337 -21.45 -9.74 20.86
CA GLU A 337 -21.56 -11.19 20.78
C GLU A 337 -21.89 -11.70 19.36
N ASN A 338 -21.35 -12.88 19.03
CA ASN A 338 -21.58 -13.59 17.76
C ASN A 338 -21.21 -12.78 16.50
N VAL A 339 -20.35 -11.78 16.62
CA VAL A 339 -19.81 -11.03 15.47
C VAL A 339 -18.79 -11.90 14.73
N ILE A 340 -18.84 -11.90 13.40
CA ILE A 340 -17.89 -12.60 12.55
C ILE A 340 -17.10 -11.57 11.73
N LEU A 341 -15.79 -11.55 11.92
CA LEU A 341 -14.87 -10.66 11.21
C LEU A 341 -13.93 -11.48 10.33
N ASP A 342 -13.92 -11.19 9.03
CA ASP A 342 -13.04 -11.85 8.05
C ASP A 342 -12.42 -10.82 7.10
N ASN A 343 -11.09 -10.83 7.01
CA ASN A 343 -10.30 -9.94 6.15
C ASN A 343 -10.76 -8.47 6.23
N CYS A 344 -10.66 -7.86 7.42
CA CYS A 344 -11.21 -6.53 7.64
C CYS A 344 -10.34 -5.65 8.54
N VAL A 345 -10.47 -4.34 8.36
CA VAL A 345 -9.79 -3.33 9.16
C VAL A 345 -10.84 -2.51 9.88
N LEU A 346 -10.79 -2.45 11.21
CA LEU A 346 -11.62 -1.59 12.04
C LEU A 346 -10.78 -0.42 12.54
N GLY A 347 -11.21 0.82 12.26
CA GLY A 347 -10.58 2.03 12.79
C GLY A 347 -10.76 2.20 14.30
N GLU A 348 -10.22 3.28 14.85
CA GLU A 348 -10.33 3.59 16.28
C GLU A 348 -11.77 3.95 16.67
N GLY A 349 -12.22 3.46 17.82
CA GLY A 349 -13.53 3.83 18.40
C GLY A 349 -14.75 3.18 17.75
N CYS A 350 -14.57 2.16 16.90
CA CYS A 350 -15.69 1.48 16.26
C CYS A 350 -16.52 0.65 17.24
N VAL A 351 -17.83 0.60 17.02
CA VAL A 351 -18.78 -0.21 17.80
C VAL A 351 -19.53 -1.14 16.85
N ILE A 352 -19.38 -2.44 17.05
CA ILE A 352 -20.01 -3.48 16.24
C ILE A 352 -21.05 -4.21 17.08
N GLY A 353 -22.31 -4.10 16.69
CA GLY A 353 -23.45 -4.74 17.33
C GLY A 353 -23.49 -6.27 17.13
N PRO A 354 -24.32 -6.97 17.89
CA PRO A 354 -24.34 -8.43 17.93
C PRO A 354 -24.87 -9.08 16.66
N ASN A 355 -24.46 -10.32 16.40
CA ASN A 355 -24.88 -11.13 15.24
C ASN A 355 -24.59 -10.47 13.87
N THR A 356 -23.56 -9.64 13.80
CA THR A 356 -23.15 -8.92 12.58
C THR A 356 -21.99 -9.64 11.88
N VAL A 357 -22.01 -9.68 10.55
CA VAL A 357 -20.98 -10.29 9.71
C VAL A 357 -20.30 -9.22 8.86
N ILE A 358 -18.97 -9.13 8.95
CA ILE A 358 -18.15 -8.17 8.21
C ILE A 358 -17.06 -8.94 7.46
N LYS A 359 -17.07 -8.85 6.12
CA LYS A 359 -16.12 -9.54 5.24
C LYS A 359 -15.50 -8.61 4.20
N ASP A 360 -14.19 -8.64 4.06
CA ASP A 360 -13.43 -7.88 3.06
C ASP A 360 -13.72 -6.37 3.12
N CYS A 361 -13.81 -5.81 4.33
CA CYS A 361 -14.22 -4.41 4.54
C CYS A 361 -13.18 -3.58 5.28
N ILE A 362 -13.20 -2.28 5.02
CA ILE A 362 -12.42 -1.30 5.77
C ILE A 362 -13.35 -0.28 6.39
N LEU A 363 -13.35 -0.22 7.71
CA LEU A 363 -14.08 0.74 8.52
C LEU A 363 -13.07 1.73 9.07
N TRP A 364 -13.35 3.01 8.90
CA TRP A 364 -12.56 4.10 9.48
C TRP A 364 -12.95 4.33 10.93
N ASN A 365 -12.68 5.52 11.49
CA ASN A 365 -12.82 5.75 12.92
C ASN A 365 -14.27 6.08 13.30
N ASN A 366 -14.63 5.73 14.53
CA ASN A 366 -15.93 6.00 15.14
C ASN A 366 -17.13 5.48 14.32
N VAL A 367 -16.95 4.37 13.60
CA VAL A 367 -18.05 3.74 12.87
C VAL A 367 -18.90 2.92 13.83
N GLN A 368 -20.21 3.11 13.80
CA GLN A 368 -21.19 2.36 14.60
C GLN A 368 -22.02 1.48 13.68
N ILE A 369 -22.08 0.19 13.98
CA ILE A 369 -22.88 -0.78 13.23
C ILE A 369 -23.85 -1.45 14.20
N GLY A 370 -25.13 -1.44 13.84
CA GLY A 370 -26.20 -2.09 14.57
C GLY A 370 -26.11 -3.62 14.60
N ALA A 371 -27.16 -4.24 15.13
CA ALA A 371 -27.30 -5.68 15.22
C ALA A 371 -27.76 -6.29 13.88
N HIS A 372 -27.42 -7.56 13.65
CA HIS A 372 -27.88 -8.35 12.48
C HIS A 372 -27.51 -7.74 11.12
N CYS A 373 -26.36 -7.07 11.04
CA CYS A 373 -25.89 -6.46 9.79
C CYS A 373 -25.04 -7.44 8.98
N SER A 374 -25.10 -7.33 7.65
CA SER A 374 -24.25 -8.09 6.73
C SER A 374 -23.52 -7.13 5.80
N ILE A 375 -22.21 -7.00 5.99
CA ILE A 375 -21.38 -6.02 5.32
C ILE A 375 -20.28 -6.75 4.57
N ASN A 376 -20.36 -6.69 3.24
CA ASN A 376 -19.39 -7.33 2.36
C ASN A 376 -18.69 -6.29 1.50
N PHE A 377 -17.39 -6.47 1.27
CA PHE A 377 -16.59 -5.79 0.26
C PHE A 377 -16.80 -4.26 0.18
N SER A 378 -16.80 -3.55 1.31
CA SER A 378 -17.20 -2.14 1.40
C SER A 378 -16.22 -1.30 2.21
N ILE A 379 -16.16 -0.01 1.89
CA ILE A 379 -15.37 0.99 2.61
C ILE A 379 -16.33 1.96 3.30
N ILE A 380 -16.20 2.06 4.62
CA ILE A 380 -17.04 2.89 5.48
C ILE A 380 -16.16 3.95 6.14
N CYS A 381 -16.43 5.22 5.84
CA CYS A 381 -15.60 6.34 6.31
C CYS A 381 -15.94 6.78 7.75
N ASP A 382 -15.30 7.86 8.22
CA ASP A 382 -15.35 8.28 9.62
C ASP A 382 -16.77 8.70 10.07
N ASN A 383 -17.12 8.39 11.32
CA ASN A 383 -18.36 8.80 11.99
C ASN A 383 -19.64 8.37 11.24
N VAL A 384 -19.64 7.17 10.64
CA VAL A 384 -20.83 6.59 10.01
C VAL A 384 -21.61 5.75 11.01
N ILE A 385 -22.94 5.87 10.97
CA ILE A 385 -23.85 5.06 11.78
C ILE A 385 -24.70 4.20 10.86
N LEU A 386 -24.59 2.88 10.98
CA LEU A 386 -25.48 1.91 10.34
C LEU A 386 -26.44 1.38 11.40
N GLY A 387 -27.74 1.49 11.15
CA GLY A 387 -28.79 0.91 11.98
C GLY A 387 -28.79 -0.63 11.96
N ASP A 388 -29.81 -1.21 12.59
CA ASP A 388 -29.96 -2.66 12.69
C ASP A 388 -30.47 -3.27 11.37
N GLU A 389 -30.17 -4.55 11.11
CA GLU A 389 -30.63 -5.30 9.93
C GLU A 389 -30.22 -4.63 8.58
N VAL A 390 -29.05 -3.96 8.54
CA VAL A 390 -28.52 -3.34 7.31
C VAL A 390 -27.71 -4.36 6.49
N SER A 391 -27.96 -4.39 5.18
CA SER A 391 -27.22 -5.27 4.25
C SER A 391 -26.52 -4.47 3.15
N LEU A 392 -25.20 -4.61 3.06
CA LEU A 392 -24.37 -4.02 1.99
C LEU A 392 -23.95 -5.12 1.01
N LYS A 393 -24.45 -5.08 -0.23
CA LYS A 393 -24.22 -6.12 -1.25
C LYS A 393 -22.85 -6.07 -1.96
N GLY A 394 -21.89 -5.29 -1.46
CA GLY A 394 -20.52 -5.25 -1.99
C GLY A 394 -20.18 -4.03 -2.85
N ARG A 395 -18.90 -3.64 -2.86
CA ARG A 395 -18.34 -2.47 -3.57
C ARG A 395 -18.99 -1.15 -3.16
N ASN A 396 -19.46 -1.05 -1.93
CA ASN A 396 -20.11 0.17 -1.45
C ASN A 396 -19.10 1.10 -0.81
N ILE A 397 -19.28 2.40 -1.03
CA ILE A 397 -18.50 3.46 -0.40
C ILE A 397 -19.47 4.33 0.37
N ILE A 398 -19.32 4.40 1.68
CA ILE A 398 -20.12 5.27 2.54
C ILE A 398 -19.22 6.39 3.03
N SER A 399 -19.51 7.62 2.60
CA SER A 399 -18.72 8.80 3.00
C SER A 399 -18.89 9.12 4.47
N SER A 400 -18.03 9.98 5.00
CA SER A 400 -18.05 10.36 6.41
C SER A 400 -19.37 11.01 6.81
N SER A 401 -19.78 10.83 8.06
CA SER A 401 -20.99 11.45 8.65
C SER A 401 -22.30 11.13 7.92
N VAL A 402 -22.43 9.89 7.43
CA VAL A 402 -23.66 9.37 6.84
C VAL A 402 -24.34 8.44 7.83
N ASP A 403 -25.64 8.65 8.04
CA ASP A 403 -26.48 7.79 8.87
C ASP A 403 -27.40 6.96 7.97
N VAL A 404 -27.31 5.63 8.08
CA VAL A 404 -28.16 4.68 7.36
C VAL A 404 -29.14 4.09 8.37
N GLY A 405 -30.44 4.28 8.10
CA GLY A 405 -31.50 3.74 8.95
C GLY A 405 -31.52 2.21 9.00
N SER A 406 -32.23 1.65 9.97
CA SER A 406 -32.40 0.20 10.11
C SER A 406 -33.19 -0.42 8.95
N LYS A 407 -32.96 -1.70 8.66
CA LYS A 407 -33.63 -2.51 7.63
C LYS A 407 -33.42 -2.02 6.20
N VAL A 408 -32.27 -1.41 5.94
CA VAL A 408 -31.90 -0.88 4.62
C VAL A 408 -30.97 -1.85 3.90
N VAL A 409 -31.27 -2.10 2.62
CA VAL A 409 -30.41 -2.86 1.71
C VAL A 409 -29.79 -1.90 0.71
N ILE A 410 -28.45 -1.86 0.66
CA ILE A 410 -27.70 -1.05 -0.30
C ILE A 410 -27.13 -1.97 -1.37
N GLU A 411 -27.62 -1.76 -2.59
CA GLU A 411 -27.20 -2.51 -3.78
C GLU A 411 -25.73 -2.29 -4.11
N ALA A 412 -25.14 -3.28 -4.78
CA ALA A 412 -23.70 -3.32 -5.00
C ALA A 412 -23.21 -2.15 -5.86
N GLY A 413 -22.04 -1.60 -5.52
CA GLY A 413 -21.45 -0.48 -6.25
C GLY A 413 -22.12 0.86 -5.95
N THR A 414 -22.71 1.03 -4.78
CA THR A 414 -23.34 2.30 -4.40
C THR A 414 -22.35 3.19 -3.65
N VAL A 415 -22.24 4.45 -4.07
CA VAL A 415 -21.54 5.51 -3.34
C VAL A 415 -22.57 6.40 -2.66
N LEU A 416 -22.54 6.43 -1.33
CA LEU A 416 -23.38 7.30 -0.51
C LEU A 416 -22.55 8.45 0.04
N GLY A 417 -23.07 9.66 -0.05
CA GLY A 417 -22.48 10.79 0.67
C GLY A 417 -23.35 12.01 0.85
N VAL A 418 -22.81 12.98 1.58
CA VAL A 418 -23.46 14.25 1.92
C VAL A 418 -23.11 15.31 0.87
N LYS A 419 -24.08 16.07 0.35
CA LYS A 419 -23.83 17.07 -0.72
C LYS A 419 -22.84 18.17 -0.32
N ASN A 420 -22.85 18.60 0.94
CA ASN A 420 -21.92 19.62 1.46
C ASN A 420 -20.48 19.10 1.65
N ALA A 421 -20.20 17.85 1.29
CA ALA A 421 -18.86 17.24 1.37
C ALA A 421 -17.91 17.67 0.23
N PHE A 422 -18.43 18.32 -0.82
CA PHE A 422 -17.62 18.70 -1.98
C PHE A 422 -17.24 20.18 -1.87
N ILE A 423 -15.95 20.44 -1.62
CA ILE A 423 -15.41 21.81 -1.47
C ILE A 423 -15.39 22.59 -2.81
N ASN A 424 -15.76 21.98 -3.94
CA ASN A 424 -15.77 22.64 -5.25
C ASN A 424 -17.15 22.56 -5.92
N ASP A 425 -17.94 23.63 -5.76
CA ASP A 425 -19.25 23.83 -6.40
C ASP A 425 -19.21 23.80 -7.94
N ASP A 426 -18.04 24.03 -8.55
CA ASP A 426 -17.89 24.14 -10.01
C ASP A 426 -18.01 22.81 -10.78
N ILE A 427 -17.96 21.66 -10.11
CA ILE A 427 -17.86 20.33 -10.78
C ILE A 427 -19.21 19.58 -10.79
N LEU A 428 -20.15 19.94 -9.92
CA LEU A 428 -21.41 19.19 -9.71
C LEU A 428 -22.59 19.73 -10.56
N GLY A 429 -22.37 20.71 -11.44
CA GLY A 429 -23.44 21.46 -12.10
C GLY A 429 -24.37 20.69 -13.06
N SER A 430 -24.08 19.45 -13.45
CA SER A 430 -24.86 18.77 -14.50
C SER A 430 -25.32 17.33 -14.24
N ALA A 431 -24.94 16.71 -13.10
CA ALA A 431 -25.30 15.31 -12.82
C ALA A 431 -26.21 15.11 -11.59
N PHE A 432 -26.56 16.17 -10.86
CA PHE A 432 -27.17 16.07 -9.53
C PHE A 432 -28.57 16.67 -9.51
N ALA A 433 -29.55 15.92 -10.01
CA ALA A 433 -30.96 16.26 -9.90
C ALA A 433 -31.63 15.53 -8.72
N SER A 434 -31.38 15.99 -7.50
CA SER A 434 -32.33 15.78 -6.39
C SER A 434 -32.29 16.96 -5.43
N LYS A 435 -33.42 17.26 -4.76
CA LYS A 435 -33.52 18.33 -3.75
C LYS A 435 -33.18 17.88 -2.32
N SER A 436 -32.59 16.68 -2.13
CA SER A 436 -32.21 16.14 -0.81
C SER A 436 -30.74 16.38 -0.46
N ASP A 437 -30.40 16.55 0.81
CA ASP A 437 -29.03 16.80 1.31
C ASP A 437 -28.07 15.59 1.18
N ILE A 438 -28.62 14.41 0.86
CA ILE A 438 -27.90 13.16 0.62
C ILE A 438 -27.93 12.82 -0.87
N PHE A 439 -26.80 12.37 -1.42
CA PHE A 439 -26.71 11.79 -2.75
C PHE A 439 -26.40 10.29 -2.66
N SER A 440 -27.06 9.50 -3.52
CA SER A 440 -26.77 8.09 -3.75
C SER A 440 -26.44 7.90 -5.21
N PHE A 441 -25.29 7.32 -5.52
CA PHE A 441 -24.84 7.06 -6.88
C PHE A 441 -24.63 5.56 -7.09
N ASN A 442 -25.19 5.00 -8.16
CA ASN A 442 -24.99 3.59 -8.51
C ASN A 442 -23.95 3.47 -9.65
N LEU A 443 -22.81 2.86 -9.33
CA LEU A 443 -21.67 2.66 -10.22
C LEU A 443 -21.96 1.69 -11.39
N ASN A 444 -23.06 0.93 -11.34
CA ASN A 444 -23.43 -0.05 -12.36
C ASN A 444 -24.41 0.49 -13.43
N SER A 445 -24.78 1.77 -13.39
CA SER A 445 -25.71 2.36 -14.37
C SER A 445 -25.04 2.62 -15.74
N SER A 446 -25.62 2.04 -16.80
CA SER A 446 -25.09 2.08 -18.18
C SER A 446 -25.04 3.48 -18.81
N SER A 447 -25.81 4.45 -18.28
CA SER A 447 -25.78 5.86 -18.70
C SER A 447 -24.60 6.66 -18.13
N ASN A 448 -23.84 6.09 -17.19
CA ASN A 448 -22.78 6.77 -16.46
C ASN A 448 -21.41 6.09 -16.58
N GLN A 449 -21.09 5.60 -17.78
CA GLN A 449 -19.76 5.05 -18.12
C GLN A 449 -18.58 6.02 -17.83
N ARG A 450 -18.85 7.31 -17.62
CA ARG A 450 -17.85 8.31 -17.15
C ARG A 450 -17.45 8.17 -15.67
N PHE A 451 -18.22 7.41 -14.88
CA PHE A 451 -18.02 7.23 -13.43
C PHE A 451 -17.71 5.77 -13.05
N SER A 452 -16.99 5.05 -13.91
CA SER A 452 -16.29 3.80 -13.59
C SER A 452 -14.88 3.94 -12.97
N PRO A 453 -14.43 5.05 -12.32
CA PRO A 453 -13.05 5.13 -11.83
C PRO A 453 -12.85 4.50 -10.45
N PHE A 454 -13.91 4.15 -9.73
CA PHE A 454 -13.79 3.79 -8.30
C PHE A 454 -13.44 2.31 -8.06
N TRP A 455 -13.86 1.42 -8.97
CA TRP A 455 -13.56 -0.01 -8.94
C TRP A 455 -13.10 -0.45 -10.34
N PRO A 456 -11.99 -1.21 -10.47
CA PRO A 456 -11.62 -1.77 -11.77
C PRO A 456 -12.72 -2.71 -12.24
N GLN A 457 -13.24 -2.49 -13.45
CA GLN A 457 -14.04 -3.47 -14.19
C GLN A 457 -13.12 -4.62 -14.63
N LYS A 458 -12.58 -5.41 -13.69
CA LYS A 458 -12.22 -6.78 -14.07
C LYS A 458 -13.54 -7.55 -14.13
N PRO A 459 -13.84 -8.28 -15.22
CA PRO A 459 -14.78 -9.38 -15.09
C PRO A 459 -14.23 -10.25 -13.95
N ILE A 460 -15.10 -10.56 -13.00
CA ILE A 460 -14.84 -11.58 -12.00
C ILE A 460 -14.51 -12.84 -12.81
N LEU A 461 -13.23 -13.20 -12.89
CA LEU A 461 -12.86 -14.58 -13.16
C LEU A 461 -13.42 -15.36 -11.97
N ASN A 462 -14.62 -15.93 -12.16
CA ASN A 462 -15.30 -16.93 -11.37
C ASN A 462 -14.97 -16.93 -9.87
N LEU A 463 -15.26 -15.84 -9.16
CA LEU A 463 -15.37 -15.83 -7.70
C LEU A 463 -16.82 -15.80 -7.22
N LEU A 464 -17.79 -15.64 -8.13
CA LEU A 464 -19.22 -15.69 -7.82
C LEU A 464 -19.81 -17.10 -7.89
N ASP A 465 -19.24 -17.99 -8.70
CA ASP A 465 -19.75 -19.37 -8.83
C ASP A 465 -19.39 -20.25 -7.62
N ASP A 466 -18.32 -19.93 -6.88
CA ASP A 466 -17.99 -20.61 -5.61
C ASP A 466 -18.81 -20.09 -4.41
N ILE A 467 -19.43 -18.91 -4.53
CA ILE A 467 -20.27 -18.32 -3.47
C ILE A 467 -21.73 -18.77 -3.60
N LEU A 468 -22.18 -19.14 -4.81
CA LEU A 468 -23.54 -19.63 -5.07
C LEU A 468 -23.66 -21.16 -5.07
N LEU A 469 -22.58 -21.90 -4.79
CA LEU A 469 -22.59 -23.35 -4.59
C LEU A 469 -22.35 -23.79 -3.14
N ASN A 470 -22.53 -22.90 -2.16
CA ASN A 470 -22.52 -23.25 -0.74
C ASN A 470 -23.80 -22.79 -0.04
N ASP A 471 -24.96 -23.14 -0.62
CA ASP A 471 -26.26 -23.13 0.06
C ASP A 471 -26.43 -24.32 1.04
N ASP A 472 -25.35 -25.00 1.44
CA ASP A 472 -25.36 -26.05 2.46
C ASP A 472 -25.15 -25.50 3.89
N MET A 473 -25.69 -24.32 4.19
CA MET A 473 -25.68 -23.70 5.53
C MET A 473 -26.93 -24.04 6.37
N GLU A 474 -27.55 -25.21 6.16
CA GLU A 474 -28.66 -25.72 6.99
C GLU A 474 -28.41 -27.08 7.67
N ASN A 475 -27.33 -27.82 7.37
CA ASN A 475 -27.14 -29.19 7.90
C ASN A 475 -26.14 -29.35 9.08
N ASP A 476 -25.34 -28.34 9.41
CA ASP A 476 -24.33 -28.47 10.49
C ASP A 476 -24.87 -28.22 11.92
N ILE A 477 -26.18 -27.97 12.07
CA ILE A 477 -26.82 -27.73 13.37
C ILE A 477 -27.51 -28.99 13.94
N VAL A 478 -27.69 -30.05 13.14
CA VAL A 478 -28.46 -31.25 13.59
C VAL A 478 -27.57 -32.42 14.04
N ASP A 479 -26.26 -32.42 13.75
CA ASP A 479 -25.41 -33.61 13.97
C ASP A 479 -24.57 -33.61 15.27
N ARG A 480 -24.85 -32.69 16.21
CA ARG A 480 -24.18 -32.66 17.54
C ARG A 480 -25.00 -33.22 18.70
N SER A 481 -26.15 -33.85 18.45
CA SER A 481 -26.98 -34.49 19.49
C SER A 481 -26.85 -36.03 19.56
N ARG A 482 -25.85 -36.63 18.92
CA ARG A 482 -25.61 -38.09 19.00
C ARG A 482 -24.12 -38.42 19.06
N MET A 483 -23.52 -38.23 20.22
CA MET A 483 -22.38 -39.03 20.73
C MET A 483 -22.01 -38.50 22.13
N ASP A 484 -22.92 -38.69 23.07
CA ASP A 484 -22.57 -38.80 24.48
C ASP A 484 -22.91 -40.24 24.86
N ASN A 485 -21.88 -41.05 25.07
CA ASN A 485 -21.91 -42.31 25.81
C ASN A 485 -20.47 -42.83 25.98
N GLY A 486 -19.96 -42.66 27.21
CA GLY A 486 -19.04 -43.60 27.86
C GLY A 486 -17.65 -43.77 27.24
N ASP A 487 -16.66 -43.06 27.76
CA ASP A 487 -15.73 -43.63 28.73
C ASP A 487 -14.51 -42.72 28.95
N SER A 488 -14.31 -42.35 30.21
CA SER A 488 -13.17 -41.55 30.67
C SER A 488 -11.97 -42.46 30.94
N PRO A 489 -10.73 -42.09 30.54
CA PRO A 489 -9.56 -42.65 31.19
C PRO A 489 -9.16 -41.79 32.37
N ILE A 490 -9.29 -42.40 33.54
CA ILE A 490 -8.82 -41.99 34.85
C ILE A 490 -7.27 -42.03 34.87
N PHE A 491 -6.63 -40.98 35.37
CA PHE A 491 -5.21 -40.96 35.72
C PHE A 491 -4.92 -41.88 36.92
N PRO A 492 -3.80 -42.64 36.93
CA PRO A 492 -3.19 -43.09 38.17
C PRO A 492 -1.96 -42.24 38.52
N ALA A 493 -1.83 -41.91 39.80
CA ALA A 493 -0.73 -41.15 40.40
C ALA A 493 0.32 -42.06 41.08
N ALA A 494 1.53 -41.49 41.27
CA ALA A 494 2.64 -41.88 42.17
C ALA A 494 3.47 -43.14 41.77
N SER A 495 4.80 -43.24 41.91
CA SER A 495 5.86 -42.39 42.49
C SER A 495 7.27 -43.01 42.23
N THR A 496 8.32 -42.17 42.21
CA THR A 496 9.79 -42.42 42.45
C THR A 496 10.57 -43.27 41.41
N SER A 497 11.80 -42.94 40.95
CA SER A 497 12.92 -42.16 41.55
C SER A 497 14.00 -41.70 40.52
N SER A 498 14.61 -40.53 40.81
CA SER A 498 16.00 -40.08 40.54
C SER A 498 16.49 -39.94 39.08
N ARG A 499 17.32 -38.98 38.65
CA ARG A 499 18.20 -37.99 39.32
C ARG A 499 18.57 -36.92 38.26
N ARG A 500 18.81 -35.69 38.72
CA ARG A 500 19.03 -34.46 37.94
C ARG A 500 20.44 -33.92 38.25
N THR A 501 21.23 -33.59 37.24
CA THR A 501 22.47 -32.75 37.34
C THR A 501 22.77 -32.21 35.93
N LYS A 502 22.52 -30.95 35.59
CA LYS A 502 23.25 -29.68 35.88
C LYS A 502 24.71 -29.66 35.38
N LEU A 503 24.95 -28.74 34.43
CA LEU A 503 26.22 -28.13 34.03
C LEU A 503 27.07 -27.65 35.21
N PRO A 504 28.38 -27.46 34.97
CA PRO A 504 29.07 -26.32 35.55
C PRO A 504 29.90 -25.51 34.53
N SER A 505 29.99 -24.22 34.83
CA SER A 505 30.99 -23.24 34.41
C SER A 505 32.21 -23.30 35.33
N ASN A 506 33.41 -22.93 34.84
CA ASN A 506 34.27 -21.87 35.41
C ASN A 506 35.67 -21.81 34.77
N ASP A 507 36.19 -20.59 34.79
CA ASP A 507 37.48 -20.08 34.33
C ASP A 507 38.74 -20.65 35.03
N VAL A 508 39.87 -20.31 34.39
CA VAL A 508 41.25 -20.03 34.90
C VAL A 508 42.33 -21.06 34.52
N GLY A 509 43.15 -20.64 33.55
CA GLY A 509 44.61 -20.52 33.69
C GLY A 509 45.49 -21.71 33.27
N GLY A 510 46.51 -21.42 32.46
CA GLY A 510 47.77 -22.17 32.48
C GLY A 510 48.30 -22.66 31.13
N ASP A 511 49.13 -21.82 30.53
CA ASP A 511 50.43 -22.13 29.92
C ASP A 511 50.64 -23.23 28.85
N ALA A 512 51.28 -22.74 27.78
CA ALA A 512 52.51 -23.24 27.18
C ALA A 512 52.45 -24.33 26.10
N THR A 513 53.05 -23.94 24.95
CA THR A 513 53.88 -24.75 24.02
C THR A 513 53.14 -25.84 23.23
N SER A 514 53.41 -26.12 21.97
CA SER A 514 54.42 -25.69 21.01
C SER A 514 54.10 -26.41 19.69
N ASP A 515 54.44 -25.75 18.59
CA ASP A 515 55.00 -26.33 17.37
C ASP A 515 54.21 -27.30 16.48
N ASN A 516 54.15 -26.88 15.21
CA ASN A 516 54.55 -27.61 13.99
C ASN A 516 53.75 -28.86 13.63
N ASP A 517 53.53 -29.21 12.38
CA ASP A 517 53.76 -28.66 11.04
C ASP A 517 53.04 -29.68 10.13
N ASP A 518 52.88 -29.30 8.86
CA ASP A 518 52.87 -30.22 7.72
C ASP A 518 51.66 -31.15 7.51
N ASN A 519 51.22 -31.49 6.30
CA ASN A 519 51.32 -30.98 4.92
C ASN A 519 50.62 -32.06 4.05
N LEU A 520 50.39 -31.75 2.76
CA LEU A 520 50.04 -32.66 1.63
C LEU A 520 48.55 -33.03 1.48
N VAL A 521 47.79 -32.61 0.45
CA VAL A 521 47.96 -32.61 -1.03
C VAL A 521 47.98 -34.01 -1.67
N ARG A 522 46.94 -34.30 -2.48
CA ARG A 522 46.89 -34.93 -3.84
C ARG A 522 45.48 -35.48 -4.09
N GLU A 523 44.70 -34.96 -5.04
CA GLU A 523 44.69 -35.21 -6.50
C GLU A 523 44.23 -36.63 -6.89
N GLY A 524 43.22 -36.70 -7.78
CA GLY A 524 43.16 -37.73 -8.84
C GLY A 524 41.85 -38.52 -9.01
N ASP A 525 41.07 -38.10 -10.01
CA ASP A 525 40.47 -38.92 -11.09
C ASP A 525 39.12 -39.67 -10.92
N ASP A 526 38.15 -39.21 -11.74
CA ASP A 526 36.96 -39.86 -12.34
C ASP A 526 37.35 -41.13 -13.18
N PRO A 527 36.43 -42.05 -13.65
CA PRO A 527 35.08 -41.76 -14.21
C PRO A 527 33.95 -42.84 -14.09
N ASP A 528 32.75 -42.44 -14.55
CA ASP A 528 31.60 -43.19 -15.16
C ASP A 528 31.15 -44.54 -14.51
N THR A 529 29.89 -44.79 -14.11
CA THR A 529 28.66 -44.88 -14.92
C THR A 529 27.45 -45.19 -14.01
N ASP A 530 26.30 -44.59 -14.36
CA ASP A 530 24.89 -45.06 -14.27
C ASP A 530 24.40 -46.00 -13.15
N ASP A 531 23.48 -45.52 -12.29
CA ASP A 531 22.06 -45.92 -12.33
C ASP A 531 21.19 -45.29 -11.21
N GLU A 532 20.02 -44.80 -11.64
CA GLU A 532 18.70 -44.79 -10.97
C GLU A 532 18.42 -43.92 -9.71
N ASN A 533 17.61 -42.87 -9.95
CA ASN A 533 16.35 -42.51 -9.29
C ASN A 533 16.28 -42.41 -7.74
N GLU A 534 16.15 -41.18 -7.22
CA GLU A 534 15.05 -40.86 -6.29
C GLU A 534 14.69 -39.37 -6.29
N ASP A 535 13.41 -39.12 -6.62
CA ASP A 535 12.69 -37.84 -6.72
C ASP A 535 12.66 -37.04 -5.40
N CYS A 536 13.21 -35.81 -5.41
CA CYS A 536 12.78 -34.74 -4.49
C CYS A 536 11.61 -33.97 -5.10
N LYS A 537 10.37 -34.42 -4.88
CA LYS A 537 9.15 -33.69 -5.24
C LYS A 537 8.82 -32.61 -4.19
N PHE A 538 9.22 -31.36 -4.47
CA PHE A 538 8.53 -30.17 -3.97
C PHE A 538 7.25 -29.97 -4.80
N ARG A 539 6.08 -30.14 -4.19
CA ARG A 539 4.77 -29.90 -4.83
C ARG A 539 4.55 -28.39 -5.03
N LEU A 540 4.76 -27.92 -6.26
CA LEU A 540 3.95 -26.83 -6.83
C LEU A 540 2.57 -27.41 -7.18
N CYS A 541 1.50 -26.85 -6.63
CA CYS A 541 0.14 -27.08 -7.10
C CYS A 541 -0.37 -25.83 -7.82
N THR A 542 -0.10 -25.77 -9.12
CA THR A 542 -0.87 -25.00 -10.11
C THR A 542 -1.69 -26.02 -10.89
N TYR A 543 -3.02 -25.95 -10.80
CA TYR A 543 -3.93 -26.70 -11.67
C TYR A 543 -4.92 -25.71 -12.28
N LEU A 544 -4.76 -25.45 -13.58
CA LEU A 544 -5.86 -25.09 -14.48
C LEU A 544 -5.53 -25.75 -15.82
N ASN A 545 -6.09 -26.94 -16.04
CA ASN A 545 -6.11 -27.61 -17.33
C ASN A 545 -7.20 -26.97 -18.19
N PHE A 546 -6.79 -26.39 -19.30
CA PHE A 546 -7.62 -26.22 -20.49
C PHE A 546 -7.61 -27.55 -21.25
N GLU A 547 -8.76 -28.17 -21.48
CA GLU A 547 -8.96 -28.99 -22.68
C GLU A 547 -10.46 -29.24 -22.95
N ASN A 548 -10.81 -29.00 -24.22
CA ASN A 548 -11.94 -29.54 -24.99
C ASN A 548 -13.37 -29.03 -24.73
N PHE A 549 -13.85 -28.18 -25.64
CA PHE A 549 -15.16 -28.38 -26.28
C PHE A 549 -15.11 -27.89 -27.74
N GLN A 550 -15.39 -28.82 -28.66
CA GLN A 550 -16.00 -28.54 -29.97
C GLN A 550 -17.47 -28.18 -29.78
#